data_AF-A0A6A4Z5E6-F1
#
_entry.id   AF-A0A6A4Z5E6-F1
#
_cell.length_a   1.000
_cell.length_b   1.000
_cell.length_c   1.000
_cell.angle_alpha   90.00
_cell.angle_beta   90.00
_cell.angle_gamma   90.00
#
_symmetry.space_group_name_H-M   'P 1'
#
loop_
_entity.id
_entity.type
_entity.pdbx_description
1 polymer ?
#
loop_
_entity_poly.entity_id
_entity_poly.type
_entity_poly.pdbx_seq_one_letter_code
_entity_poly.pdbx_strand_id
1 'polypeptide(L)'
;MPPRTSYTKDTLRVAVYAVLAQEHTIASASRAHDIPLRTLREHVTNARNGNSQPVSMGPPPVSPRPFELDLVAWILAMERDGHPVGCREITNKATEMVAVVQDMHPQN
;
A
#
# COMPACT_ATOMS: atom_id res chain seq x y z
N MET A 1 -17.45 8.41 -20.57
CA MET A 1 -16.67 7.36 -21.26
C MET A 1 -16.82 6.06 -20.48
N PRO A 2 -17.22 4.95 -21.10
CA PRO A 2 -17.13 3.64 -20.45
C PRO A 2 -15.65 3.31 -20.16
N PRO A 3 -15.36 2.56 -19.08
CA PRO A 3 -14.00 2.14 -18.77
C PRO A 3 -13.42 1.33 -19.94
N ARG A 4 -12.18 1.63 -20.31
CA ARG A 4 -11.46 1.00 -21.45
C ARG A 4 -11.02 -0.44 -21.16
N THR A 5 -11.39 -0.99 -20.01
CA THR A 5 -10.98 -2.31 -19.53
C THR A 5 -12.19 -3.24 -19.52
N SER A 6 -12.08 -4.39 -20.17
CA SER A 6 -13.14 -5.42 -20.22
C SER A 6 -13.36 -6.14 -18.90
N TYR A 7 -12.40 -6.08 -17.96
CA TYR A 7 -12.47 -6.73 -16.65
C TYR A 7 -12.73 -5.73 -15.51
N THR A 8 -13.40 -6.20 -14.46
CA THR A 8 -13.61 -5.43 -13.23
C THR A 8 -12.55 -5.75 -12.18
N LYS A 9 -12.43 -4.89 -11.16
CA LYS A 9 -11.51 -5.12 -10.04
C LYS A 9 -11.89 -6.39 -9.25
N ASP A 10 -13.17 -6.70 -9.18
CA ASP A 10 -13.66 -7.88 -8.45
C ASP A 10 -13.26 -9.18 -9.17
N THR A 11 -13.52 -9.25 -10.49
CA THR A 11 -13.11 -10.39 -11.33
C THR A 11 -11.60 -10.60 -11.32
N LEU A 12 -10.82 -9.52 -11.23
CA LEU A 12 -9.36 -9.59 -11.09
C LEU A 12 -8.92 -10.20 -9.75
N ARG A 13 -9.57 -9.86 -8.64
CA ARG A 13 -9.24 -10.43 -7.32
C ARG A 13 -9.54 -11.92 -7.27
N VAL A 14 -10.68 -12.34 -7.81
CA VAL A 14 -11.06 -13.75 -7.92
C VAL A 14 -10.03 -14.52 -8.76
N ALA A 15 -9.64 -13.99 -9.92
CA ALA A 15 -8.64 -14.62 -10.78
C ALA A 15 -7.27 -14.76 -10.11
N VAL A 16 -6.83 -13.74 -9.37
CA VAL A 16 -5.55 -13.79 -8.63
C VAL A 16 -5.63 -14.81 -7.50
N TYR A 17 -6.74 -14.87 -6.76
CA TYR A 17 -6.94 -15.85 -5.69
C TYR A 17 -6.90 -17.28 -6.22
N ALA A 18 -7.60 -17.57 -7.32
CA ALA A 18 -7.60 -18.89 -7.96
C ALA A 18 -6.21 -19.35 -8.40
N VAL A 19 -5.36 -18.42 -8.85
CA VAL A 19 -3.96 -18.72 -9.19
C VAL A 19 -3.10 -18.96 -7.94
N LEU A 20 -3.31 -18.18 -6.87
CA LEU A 20 -2.57 -18.34 -5.61
C LEU A 20 -2.95 -19.64 -4.89
N ALA A 21 -4.23 -20.04 -4.97
CA ALA A 21 -4.75 -21.31 -4.46
C ALA A 21 -4.32 -22.53 -5.30
N GLN A 22 -3.56 -22.32 -6.39
CA GLN A 22 -3.12 -23.34 -7.35
C GLN A 22 -4.26 -24.08 -8.07
N GLU A 23 -5.50 -23.58 -7.98
CA GLU A 23 -6.67 -24.13 -8.67
C GLU A 23 -6.58 -23.92 -10.19
N HIS A 24 -6.00 -22.78 -10.60
CA HIS A 24 -5.81 -22.43 -11.99
C HIS A 24 -4.39 -21.95 -12.29
N THR A 25 -3.88 -22.29 -13.48
CA THR A 25 -2.67 -21.64 -14.01
C THR A 25 -2.99 -20.22 -14.48
N ILE A 26 -1.99 -19.33 -14.51
CA ILE A 26 -2.16 -17.93 -14.99
C ILE A 26 -2.83 -17.89 -16.37
N ALA A 27 -2.45 -18.80 -17.28
CA ALA A 27 -3.03 -18.87 -18.62
C ALA A 27 -4.51 -19.32 -18.60
N SER A 28 -4.87 -20.25 -17.71
CA SER A 28 -6.25 -20.72 -17.54
C SER A 28 -7.14 -19.63 -16.93
N ALA A 29 -6.69 -18.99 -15.85
CA ALA A 29 -7.42 -17.90 -15.20
C ALA A 29 -7.58 -16.66 -16.09
N SER A 30 -6.58 -16.36 -16.93
CA SER A 30 -6.66 -15.28 -17.93
C SER A 30 -7.82 -15.50 -18.91
N ARG A 31 -7.99 -16.74 -19.42
CA ARG A 31 -9.09 -17.08 -20.33
C ARG A 31 -10.44 -17.15 -19.61
N ALA A 32 -10.47 -17.69 -18.39
CA ALA A 32 -11.70 -17.86 -17.62
C ALA A 32 -12.34 -16.53 -17.21
N HIS A 33 -11.52 -15.51 -16.93
CA HIS A 33 -11.98 -14.21 -16.44
C HIS A 33 -11.84 -13.07 -17.46
N ASP A 34 -11.48 -13.38 -18.71
CA ASP A 34 -11.23 -12.41 -19.78
C ASP A 34 -10.25 -11.28 -19.37
N ILE A 35 -9.17 -11.66 -18.67
CA ILE A 35 -8.15 -10.72 -18.18
C ILE A 35 -6.91 -10.89 -19.03
N PRO A 36 -6.32 -9.80 -19.57
CA PRO A 36 -5.05 -9.87 -20.27
C PRO A 36 -3.97 -10.58 -19.45
N LEU A 37 -3.29 -11.55 -20.06
CA LEU A 37 -2.30 -12.40 -19.39
C LEU A 37 -1.22 -11.60 -18.66
N ARG A 38 -0.77 -10.49 -19.27
CA ARG A 38 0.22 -9.58 -18.70
C ARG A 38 -0.26 -8.99 -17.37
N THR A 39 -1.47 -8.47 -17.34
CA THR A 39 -2.10 -7.88 -16.14
C THR A 39 -2.22 -8.93 -15.03
N LEU A 40 -2.71 -10.12 -15.36
CA LEU A 40 -2.87 -11.17 -14.35
C LEU A 40 -1.51 -11.61 -13.78
N ARG A 41 -0.48 -11.76 -14.64
CA ARG A 41 0.88 -12.09 -14.20
C ARG A 41 1.48 -11.03 -13.28
N GLU A 42 1.32 -9.75 -13.60
CA GLU A 42 1.78 -8.64 -12.76
C GLU A 42 1.09 -8.70 -11.38
N HIS A 43 -0.23 -8.84 -11.34
CA HIS A 43 -0.97 -8.91 -10.07
C HIS A 43 -0.66 -10.16 -9.25
N VAL A 44 -0.49 -11.32 -9.87
CA VAL A 44 -0.09 -12.56 -9.17
C VAL A 44 1.33 -12.41 -8.60
N THR A 45 2.26 -11.81 -9.36
CA THR A 45 3.63 -11.56 -8.88
C THR A 45 3.62 -10.59 -7.69
N ASN A 46 2.85 -9.51 -7.79
CA ASN A 46 2.70 -8.52 -6.72
C ASN A 46 2.07 -9.12 -5.45
N ALA A 47 1.07 -9.98 -5.61
CA ALA A 47 0.42 -10.67 -4.50
C ALA A 47 1.37 -11.68 -3.83
N ARG A 48 2.15 -12.43 -4.61
CA ARG A 48 3.13 -13.39 -4.09
C ARG A 48 4.28 -12.71 -3.36
N ASN A 49 4.67 -11.51 -3.80
CA ASN A 49 5.76 -10.74 -3.21
C ASN A 49 5.31 -9.90 -2.00
N GLY A 50 4.05 -10.05 -1.54
CA GLY A 50 3.59 -9.41 -0.30
C GLY A 50 3.36 -7.91 -0.44
N ASN A 51 2.78 -7.49 -1.56
CA ASN A 51 2.49 -6.08 -1.88
C ASN A 51 3.75 -5.35 -2.36
N SER A 52 3.94 -5.27 -3.69
CA SER A 52 4.85 -4.30 -4.26
C SER A 52 4.35 -2.92 -3.85
N GLN A 53 5.06 -2.31 -2.91
CA GLN A 53 4.81 -0.93 -2.55
C GLN A 53 4.72 -0.11 -3.84
N PRO A 54 3.78 0.84 -3.92
CA PRO A 54 3.75 1.76 -5.04
C PRO A 54 5.16 2.30 -5.21
N VAL A 55 5.71 2.13 -6.42
CA VAL A 55 7.01 2.68 -6.77
C VAL A 55 6.87 4.18 -6.58
N SER A 56 7.41 4.70 -5.46
CA SER A 56 7.43 6.12 -5.21
C SER A 56 8.33 6.74 -6.27
N MET A 57 7.75 7.59 -7.13
CA MET A 57 8.50 8.36 -8.12
C MET A 57 9.15 9.61 -7.49
N GLY A 58 9.10 9.75 -6.17
CA GLY A 58 9.65 10.87 -5.42
C GLY A 58 10.95 10.52 -4.68
N PRO A 59 11.60 11.53 -4.08
CA PRO A 59 12.75 11.31 -3.20
C PRO A 59 12.42 10.27 -2.11
N PRO A 60 13.39 9.46 -1.68
CA PRO A 60 13.19 8.57 -0.54
C PRO A 60 12.70 9.40 0.66
N PRO A 61 11.70 8.90 1.41
CA PRO A 61 11.19 9.63 2.55
C PRO A 61 12.33 9.90 3.53
N VAL A 62 12.44 11.14 3.99
CA VAL A 62 13.43 11.57 4.98
C VAL A 62 13.16 10.89 6.33
N SER A 63 11.93 10.43 6.54
CA SER A 63 11.52 9.72 7.75
C SER A 63 11.71 8.20 7.61
N PRO A 64 12.34 7.52 8.60
CA PRO A 64 12.35 6.08 8.66
C PRO A 64 10.94 5.50 8.80
N ARG A 65 10.66 4.37 8.15
CA ARG A 65 9.32 3.74 8.12
C ARG A 65 8.64 3.53 9.48
N PRO A 66 9.34 3.18 10.58
CA PRO A 66 8.69 3.05 11.89
C PRO A 66 7.99 4.34 12.33
N PHE A 67 8.59 5.49 12.05
CA PHE A 67 7.99 6.80 12.39
C PHE A 67 6.76 7.10 11.55
N GLU A 68 6.76 6.70 10.27
CA GLU A 68 5.57 6.83 9.43
C GLU A 68 4.43 5.96 9.96
N LEU A 69 4.71 4.74 10.43
CA LEU A 69 3.71 3.84 11.01
C LEU A 69 3.11 4.39 12.31
N ASP A 70 3.94 4.92 13.20
CA ASP A 70 3.50 5.53 14.45
C ASP A 70 2.67 6.79 14.18
N LEU A 71 3.06 7.60 13.18
CA LEU A 71 2.30 8.78 12.75
C LEU A 71 0.93 8.38 12.17
N VAL A 72 0.88 7.34 11.35
CA VAL A 72 -0.37 6.79 10.81
C VAL A 72 -1.26 6.22 11.93
N ALA A 73 -0.69 5.50 12.89
CA ALA A 73 -1.43 4.98 14.03
C ALA A 73 -2.06 6.10 14.87
N TRP A 74 -1.31 7.19 15.09
CA TRP A 74 -1.81 8.39 15.75
C TRP A 74 -2.93 9.08 14.95
N ILE A 75 -2.75 9.27 13.63
CA ILE A 75 -3.80 9.85 12.76
C ILE A 75 -5.09 9.02 12.84
N LEU A 76 -4.98 7.69 12.74
CA LEU A 76 -6.14 6.80 12.81
C LEU A 76 -6.84 6.84 14.17
N ALA A 77 -6.10 7.02 15.26
CA ALA A 77 -6.67 7.22 16.59
C ALA A 77 -7.47 8.54 16.67
N MET A 78 -6.89 9.62 16.16
CA MET A 78 -7.54 10.95 16.13
C MET A 78 -8.82 10.95 15.28
N GLU A 79 -8.80 10.31 14.11
CA GLU A 79 -9.97 10.17 13.25
C GLU A 79 -11.08 9.34 13.91
N ARG A 80 -10.72 8.27 14.63
CA ARG A 80 -11.68 7.45 15.39
C ARG A 80 -12.35 8.23 16.52
N ASP A 81 -11.61 9.12 17.16
CA ASP A 81 -12.13 9.99 18.22
C ASP A 81 -12.91 11.20 17.68
N GLY A 82 -13.12 11.30 16.36
CA GLY A 82 -13.89 12.36 15.72
C GLY A 82 -13.12 13.68 15.53
N HIS A 83 -11.79 13.64 15.65
CA HIS A 83 -10.91 14.80 15.52
C HIS A 83 -10.08 14.68 14.24
N PRO A 84 -10.58 15.18 13.08
CA PRO A 84 -9.83 15.14 11.85
C PRO A 84 -8.58 16.01 11.97
N VAL A 85 -7.41 15.39 11.79
CA VAL A 85 -6.10 16.05 11.87
C VAL A 85 -5.68 16.62 10.52
N GLY A 86 -5.35 17.91 10.49
CA GLY A 86 -4.88 18.60 9.30
C GLY A 86 -3.37 18.45 9.07
N CYS A 87 -2.91 18.82 7.87
CA CYS A 87 -1.48 18.73 7.49
C CYS A 87 -0.53 19.42 8.47
N ARG A 88 -0.98 20.54 9.08
CA ARG A 88 -0.19 21.29 10.07
C ARG A 88 0.04 20.48 11.36
N GLU A 89 -1.00 19.80 11.86
CA GLU A 89 -0.92 18.99 13.07
C GLU A 89 -0.06 17.74 12.84
N ILE A 90 -0.20 17.13 11.67
CA ILE A 90 0.63 16.00 11.24
C ILE A 90 2.11 16.40 11.18
N THR A 91 2.40 17.59 10.63
CA THR A 91 3.78 18.11 10.56
C THR A 91 4.34 18.35 11.96
N ASN A 92 3.56 18.99 12.84
CA ASN A 92 3.96 19.22 14.23
C ASN A 92 4.23 17.90 14.97
N LYS A 93 3.36 16.89 14.82
CA LYS A 93 3.54 15.57 15.44
C LYS A 93 4.77 14.85 14.90
N ALA A 94 5.01 14.91 13.58
CA ALA A 94 6.21 14.33 12.98
C ALA A 94 7.48 15.03 13.50
N THR A 95 7.49 16.37 13.64
CA THR A 95 8.60 17.11 14.22
C THR A 95 8.84 16.74 15.68
N GLU A 96 7.79 16.60 16.49
CA GLU A 96 7.88 16.13 17.88
C GLU A 96 8.51 14.74 17.96
N MET A 97 8.07 13.81 17.10
CA MET A 97 8.60 12.44 17.06
C MET A 97 10.07 12.40 16.65
N VAL A 98 10.51 13.28 15.73
CA VAL A 98 11.93 13.39 15.36
C VAL A 98 12.76 14.01 16.49
N ALA A 99 12.23 15.01 17.20
CA ALA A 99 12.92 15.65 18.32
C ALA A 99 13.18 14.65 19.47
N VAL A 100 12.20 13.79 19.79
CA VAL A 100 12.36 12.75 20.82
C VAL A 100 13.49 11.77 20.49
N VAL A 101 13.73 11.49 19.21
CA VAL A 101 14.78 10.56 18.76
C VAL A 101 16.15 11.19 18.82
N GLN A 102 16.25 12.50 18.55
CA GLN A 102 17.51 13.25 18.63
C GLN A 102 17.96 13.41 20.08
N ASP A 103 17.04 13.57 21.03
CA ASP A 103 17.35 13.67 22.47
C ASP A 103 17.87 12.35 23.07
N MET A 104 17.58 11.21 22.43
CA MET A 104 18.06 9.87 22.84
C MET A 104 19.44 9.50 22.31
N HIS A 105 20.11 10.36 21.53
CA HIS A 105 21.51 10.17 21.13
C HIS A 105 22.41 11.16 21.87
N PRO A 106 22.86 10.85 23.11
CA PRO A 106 23.88 11.66 23.76
C PRO A 106 25.14 11.62 22.89
N GLN A 107 25.60 12.81 22.51
CA GLN A 107 26.85 13.01 21.81
C GLN A 107 27.99 12.32 22.56
N ASN A 108 28.77 11.51 21.85
CA ASN A 108 30.04 10.98 22.29
C ASN A 108 31.11 11.38 21.26
#